data_AF-A0AAW0W0I3-F1
#
_entry.id   AF-A0AAW0W0I3-F1
#
_cell.length_a   1.000
_cell.length_b   1.000
_cell.length_c   1.000
_cell.angle_alpha   90.00
_cell.angle_beta   90.00
_cell.angle_gamma   90.00
#
_symmetry.space_group_name_H-M   'P 1'
#
loop_
_entity.id
_entity.type
_entity.pdbx_description
1 polymer ?
#
loop_
_entity_poly.entity_id
_entity_poly.type
_entity_poly.pdbx_seq_one_letter_code
_entity_poly.pdbx_strand_id
1 'polypeptide(L)'
;MTQQMREMEKNAKILTALSRFPVTQLRIHFPDDHVIQASFNSSDTIASVVEFIKQFITDPTAEFSLHTRHPPRVLSHDMTLIAAECVPNARVYFVRSNGGPPYLNDDTLAKKSSFASACGSLVQRKQRRKACNESSTAYSATVSSSPMPPATEIDDEEAMYRRTSNRATGAVPKLPKWFKMGK
;
A
#
# COMPACT_ATOMS: atom_id res chain seq x y z
N MET A 1 -13.18 -29.37 -8.05
CA MET A 1 -12.81 -28.39 -7.01
C MET A 1 -14.01 -28.18 -6.10
N THR A 2 -13.88 -28.50 -4.81
CA THR A 2 -14.96 -28.36 -3.82
C THR A 2 -15.18 -26.88 -3.44
N GLN A 3 -16.35 -26.56 -2.88
CA GLN A 3 -16.69 -25.19 -2.46
C GLN A 3 -15.69 -24.64 -1.42
N GLN A 4 -15.37 -25.44 -0.39
CA GLN A 4 -14.41 -25.10 0.66
C GLN A 4 -13.03 -24.68 0.11
N MET A 5 -12.56 -25.34 -0.96
CA MET A 5 -11.28 -25.02 -1.59
C MET A 5 -11.30 -23.62 -2.23
N ARG A 6 -12.42 -23.23 -2.85
CA ARG A 6 -12.60 -21.90 -3.45
C ARG A 6 -12.67 -20.79 -2.39
N GLU A 7 -13.30 -21.08 -1.25
CA GLU A 7 -13.41 -20.13 -0.13
C GLU A 7 -12.06 -19.93 0.56
N MET A 8 -11.33 -21.01 0.82
CA MET A 8 -9.97 -20.96 1.36
C MET A 8 -9.02 -20.16 0.47
N GLU A 9 -9.06 -20.36 -0.85
CA GLU A 9 -8.26 -19.57 -1.80
C GLU A 9 -8.62 -18.08 -1.79
N LYS A 10 -9.91 -17.72 -1.73
CA LYS A 10 -10.33 -16.31 -1.65
C LYS A 10 -9.80 -15.65 -0.38
N ASN A 11 -9.96 -16.32 0.76
CA ASN A 11 -9.50 -15.80 2.05
C ASN A 11 -7.97 -15.65 2.07
N ALA A 12 -7.22 -16.64 1.54
CA ALA A 12 -5.76 -16.55 1.41
C ALA A 12 -5.32 -15.40 0.49
N LYS A 13 -6.00 -15.17 -0.65
CA LYS A 13 -5.75 -14.03 -1.54
C LYS A 13 -5.97 -12.68 -0.83
N ILE A 14 -7.07 -12.55 -0.08
CA ILE A 14 -7.38 -11.34 0.72
C ILE A 14 -6.27 -11.10 1.77
N LEU A 15 -5.92 -12.10 2.58
CA LEU A 15 -4.86 -11.98 3.60
C LEU A 15 -3.49 -11.63 2.99
N THR A 16 -3.18 -12.19 1.82
CA THR A 16 -1.94 -11.89 1.09
C THR A 16 -1.92 -10.45 0.59
N ALA A 17 -3.04 -9.94 0.06
CA ALA A 17 -3.12 -8.56 -0.42
C ALA A 17 -3.17 -7.53 0.73
N LEU A 18 -3.75 -7.84 1.90
CA LEU A 18 -3.66 -6.99 3.10
C LEU A 18 -2.20 -6.79 3.54
N SER A 19 -1.45 -7.88 3.68
CA SER A 19 -0.04 -7.81 4.11
C SER A 19 0.86 -7.20 3.04
N ARG A 20 0.60 -7.46 1.76
CA ARG A 20 1.38 -6.92 0.64
C ARG A 20 1.14 -5.43 0.41
N PHE A 21 -0.07 -4.96 0.64
CA PHE A 21 -0.50 -3.60 0.36
C PHE A 21 -1.30 -3.03 1.55
N PRO A 22 -0.64 -2.52 2.61
CA PRO A 22 -1.36 -1.94 3.74
C PRO A 22 -2.10 -0.64 3.38
N VAL A 23 -1.68 0.04 2.31
CA VAL A 23 -2.16 1.36 1.90
C VAL A 23 -2.58 1.35 0.44
N THR A 24 -3.78 1.84 0.19
CA THR A 24 -4.44 1.96 -1.10
C THR A 24 -4.39 3.42 -1.59
N GLN A 25 -4.24 3.63 -2.89
CA GLN A 25 -4.40 4.95 -3.52
C GLN A 25 -5.66 4.95 -4.38
N LEU A 26 -6.62 5.81 -4.03
CA LEU A 26 -7.88 5.93 -4.74
C LEU A 26 -7.89 7.21 -5.57
N ARG A 27 -8.33 7.08 -6.82
CA ARG A 27 -8.59 8.20 -7.74
C ARG A 27 -10.06 8.19 -8.09
N ILE A 28 -10.79 9.14 -7.54
CA ILE A 28 -12.22 9.34 -7.77
C ILE A 28 -12.35 10.37 -8.89
N HIS A 29 -12.76 9.91 -10.07
CA HIS A 29 -13.01 10.72 -11.25
C HIS A 29 -14.45 11.24 -11.23
N PHE A 30 -14.61 12.55 -11.35
CA PHE A 30 -15.89 13.21 -11.53
C PHE A 30 -16.22 13.36 -13.03
N PRO A 31 -17.49 13.54 -13.40
CA PRO A 31 -17.90 13.74 -14.80
C PRO A 31 -17.55 15.14 -15.36
N ASP A 32 -16.98 16.02 -14.56
CA ASP A 32 -16.48 17.36 -14.93
C ASP A 32 -14.94 17.42 -15.08
N ASP A 33 -14.33 16.26 -15.37
CA ASP A 33 -12.88 16.01 -15.47
C ASP A 33 -12.05 16.26 -14.18
N HIS A 34 -12.66 16.65 -13.06
CA HIS A 34 -11.95 16.72 -11.79
C HIS A 34 -11.64 15.33 -11.21
N VAL A 35 -10.53 15.22 -10.47
CA VAL A 35 -10.09 13.98 -9.83
C VAL A 35 -9.66 14.24 -8.40
N ILE A 36 -10.36 13.63 -7.45
CA ILE A 36 -9.90 13.56 -6.06
C ILE A 36 -8.95 12.37 -5.92
N GLN A 37 -7.76 12.63 -5.38
CA GLN A 37 -6.77 11.60 -5.09
C GLN A 37 -6.56 11.48 -3.57
N ALA A 38 -6.82 10.30 -3.03
CA ALA A 38 -6.74 10.03 -1.59
C ALA A 38 -5.98 8.74 -1.30
N SER A 39 -5.43 8.65 -0.08
CA SER A 39 -4.78 7.44 0.44
C SER A 39 -5.62 6.85 1.57
N PHE A 40 -6.08 5.62 1.39
CA PHE A 40 -6.83 4.84 2.38
C PHE A 40 -6.01 3.62 2.82
N ASN A 41 -6.44 2.91 3.86
CA ASN A 41 -5.92 1.59 4.18
C ASN A 41 -6.73 0.52 3.44
N SER A 42 -6.11 -0.61 3.08
CA SER A 42 -6.79 -1.66 2.31
C SER A 42 -7.93 -2.36 3.07
N SER A 43 -7.99 -2.19 4.39
CA SER A 43 -9.08 -2.66 5.25
C SER A 43 -10.25 -1.68 5.36
N ASP A 44 -10.14 -0.44 4.86
CA ASP A 44 -11.19 0.58 4.98
C ASP A 44 -12.40 0.21 4.11
N THR A 45 -13.58 0.70 4.51
CA THR A 45 -14.85 0.48 3.81
C THR A 45 -15.13 1.56 2.77
N ILE A 46 -15.97 1.23 1.79
CA ILE A 46 -16.48 2.19 0.81
C ILE A 46 -17.35 3.26 1.49
N ALA A 47 -18.02 2.95 2.61
CA ALA A 47 -18.71 3.94 3.44
C ALA A 47 -17.78 5.09 3.89
N SER A 48 -16.57 4.79 4.38
CA SER A 48 -15.59 5.81 4.76
C SER A 48 -15.09 6.65 3.57
N VAL A 49 -15.01 6.04 2.38
CA VAL A 49 -14.70 6.77 1.13
C VAL A 49 -15.84 7.72 0.76
N VAL A 50 -17.10 7.31 0.91
CA VAL A 50 -18.28 8.13 0.65
C VAL A 50 -18.38 9.29 1.63
N GLU A 51 -18.13 9.05 2.93
CA GLU A 51 -18.06 10.10 3.95
C GLU A 51 -16.94 11.12 3.65
N PHE A 52 -15.75 10.64 3.27
CA PHE A 52 -14.66 11.52 2.82
C PHE A 52 -15.11 12.37 1.62
N ILE A 53 -15.69 11.76 0.58
CA ILE A 53 -16.16 12.46 -0.63
C ILE A 53 -17.21 13.55 -0.28
N LYS A 54 -18.13 13.30 0.65
CA LYS A 54 -19.15 14.27 1.07
C LYS A 54 -18.57 15.58 1.61
N GLN A 55 -17.32 15.59 2.11
CA GLN A 55 -16.65 16.81 2.58
C GLN A 55 -16.15 17.70 1.43
N PHE A 56 -16.02 17.16 0.21
CA PHE A 56 -15.53 17.89 -0.97
C PHE A 56 -16.64 18.28 -1.95
N ILE A 57 -17.86 17.80 -1.76
CA ILE A 57 -19.03 18.05 -2.61
C ILE A 57 -19.88 19.20 -2.05
N THR A 58 -20.45 20.00 -2.95
CA THR A 58 -21.36 21.13 -2.64
C THR A 58 -22.60 20.71 -1.86
N ASP A 59 -23.23 19.60 -2.28
CA ASP A 59 -24.39 18.99 -1.64
C ASP A 59 -23.99 17.69 -0.90
N PRO A 60 -23.66 17.71 0.41
CA PRO A 60 -23.31 16.50 1.17
C PRO A 60 -24.50 15.54 1.35
N THR A 61 -25.72 16.02 1.13
CA THR A 61 -26.99 15.27 1.17
C THR A 61 -27.35 14.60 -0.16
N ALA A 62 -26.62 14.87 -1.25
CA ALA A 62 -26.94 14.30 -2.55
C ALA A 62 -26.69 12.79 -2.61
N GLU A 63 -27.61 12.06 -3.24
CA GLU A 63 -27.43 10.65 -3.54
C GLU A 63 -26.49 10.48 -4.73
N PHE A 64 -25.43 9.70 -4.53
CA PHE A 64 -24.45 9.34 -5.56
C PHE A 64 -24.00 7.88 -5.40
N SER A 65 -23.49 7.33 -6.49
CA SER A 65 -22.94 5.97 -6.58
C SER A 65 -21.51 6.00 -7.09
N LEU A 66 -20.71 5.03 -6.64
CA LEU A 66 -19.30 4.88 -7.00
C LEU A 66 -19.13 3.65 -7.89
N HIS A 67 -18.66 3.82 -9.11
CA HIS A 67 -18.54 2.74 -10.10
C HIS A 67 -17.07 2.47 -10.47
N THR A 68 -16.73 1.21 -10.73
CA THR A 68 -15.52 0.84 -11.51
C THR A 68 -15.86 0.76 -13.00
N ARG A 69 -14.87 0.82 -13.91
CA ARG A 69 -15.09 0.65 -15.37
C ARG A 69 -14.73 -0.74 -15.90
N HIS A 70 -13.71 -1.39 -15.34
CA HIS A 70 -13.17 -2.65 -15.88
C HIS A 70 -12.80 -3.62 -14.73
N PRO A 71 -13.70 -4.57 -14.37
CA PRO A 71 -15.08 -4.70 -14.84
C PRO A 71 -15.99 -3.56 -14.34
N PRO A 72 -17.12 -3.27 -15.04
CA PRO A 72 -18.10 -2.31 -14.57
C PRO A 72 -18.88 -2.88 -13.37
N ARG A 73 -18.77 -2.23 -12.21
CA ARG A 73 -19.42 -2.66 -10.97
C ARG A 73 -19.78 -1.45 -10.11
N VAL A 74 -20.95 -1.50 -9.48
CA VAL A 74 -21.36 -0.56 -8.42
C VAL A 74 -20.71 -0.98 -7.09
N LEU A 75 -20.06 -0.03 -6.42
CA LEU A 75 -19.40 -0.26 -5.13
C LEU A 75 -20.40 -0.08 -3.97
N SER A 76 -20.69 -1.16 -3.26
CA SER A 76 -21.57 -1.16 -2.08
C SER A 76 -20.84 -0.61 -0.85
N HIS A 77 -21.52 0.22 -0.06
CA HIS A 77 -20.96 0.91 1.12
C HIS A 77 -20.30 -0.04 2.14
N ASP A 78 -20.90 -1.21 2.36
CA ASP A 78 -20.44 -2.21 3.37
C ASP A 78 -19.20 -2.98 2.94
N MET A 79 -18.78 -2.85 1.67
CA MET A 79 -17.66 -3.59 1.12
C MET A 79 -16.32 -2.89 1.44
N THR A 80 -15.29 -3.66 1.79
CA THR A 80 -13.94 -3.14 1.99
C THR A 80 -13.21 -2.92 0.66
N LEU A 81 -12.27 -1.98 0.64
CA LEU A 81 -11.48 -1.66 -0.57
C LEU A 81 -10.78 -2.89 -1.17
N ILE A 82 -10.29 -3.80 -0.32
CA ILE A 82 -9.69 -5.06 -0.78
C ILE A 82 -10.70 -6.04 -1.37
N ALA A 83 -11.90 -6.18 -0.78
CA ALA A 83 -12.94 -7.05 -1.30
C ALA A 83 -13.56 -6.49 -2.60
N ALA A 84 -13.52 -5.17 -2.76
CA ALA A 84 -13.83 -4.46 -4.00
C ALA A 84 -12.70 -4.50 -5.05
N GLU A 85 -11.61 -5.25 -4.80
CA GLU A 85 -10.42 -5.36 -5.66
C GLU A 85 -9.76 -4.01 -6.01
N CYS A 86 -10.02 -2.98 -5.19
CA CYS A 86 -9.57 -1.61 -5.41
C CYS A 86 -8.13 -1.35 -4.94
N VAL A 87 -7.29 -2.40 -4.86
CA VAL A 87 -5.96 -2.39 -4.22
C VAL A 87 -4.87 -2.80 -5.24
N PRO A 88 -3.69 -2.15 -5.28
CA PRO A 88 -3.24 -1.03 -4.44
C PRO A 88 -3.49 0.36 -5.02
N ASN A 89 -3.83 0.50 -6.31
CA ASN A 89 -4.23 1.76 -6.91
C ASN A 89 -5.51 1.54 -7.72
N ALA A 90 -6.59 2.27 -7.43
CA ALA A 90 -7.87 2.11 -8.11
C ALA A 90 -8.40 3.41 -8.71
N ARG A 91 -9.15 3.26 -9.82
CA ARG A 91 -9.90 4.33 -10.47
C ARG A 91 -11.38 4.05 -10.24
N VAL A 92 -12.02 4.95 -9.51
CA VAL A 92 -13.45 4.95 -9.22
C VAL A 92 -14.07 6.14 -9.93
N TYR A 93 -15.29 5.98 -10.39
CA TYR A 93 -16.04 7.01 -11.11
C TYR A 93 -17.25 7.40 -10.27
N PHE A 94 -17.35 8.70 -10.00
CA PHE A 94 -18.48 9.30 -9.32
C PHE A 94 -19.65 9.43 -10.30
N VAL A 95 -20.81 8.91 -9.91
CA VAL A 95 -22.04 8.97 -10.69
C VAL A 95 -23.16 9.53 -9.82
N ARG A 96 -23.78 10.62 -10.26
CA ARG A 96 -24.89 11.31 -9.59
C ARG A 96 -26.03 11.45 -10.59
N SER A 97 -27.24 11.11 -10.17
CA SER A 97 -28.44 11.18 -11.03
C SER A 97 -28.98 12.61 -11.12
N ASN A 98 -28.98 13.34 -10.01
CA ASN A 98 -29.72 14.58 -9.86
C ASN A 98 -28.78 15.72 -9.46
N GLY A 99 -28.63 16.74 -10.33
CA GLY A 99 -27.74 17.88 -10.14
C GLY A 99 -26.63 17.92 -11.20
N GLY A 100 -26.42 19.10 -11.78
CA GLY A 100 -25.35 19.34 -12.76
C GLY A 100 -24.04 19.81 -12.10
N PRO A 101 -22.98 20.09 -12.90
CA PRO A 101 -21.78 20.73 -12.40
C PRO A 101 -22.08 22.16 -11.89
N PRO A 102 -21.32 22.68 -10.91
CA PRO A 102 -20.13 22.08 -10.29
C PRO A 102 -20.46 21.02 -9.23
N TYR A 103 -19.71 19.91 -9.24
CA TYR A 103 -19.88 18.83 -8.25
C TYR A 103 -19.02 19.01 -6.99
N LEU A 104 -18.00 19.87 -7.06
CA LEU A 104 -17.03 20.10 -5.99
C LEU A 104 -17.19 21.50 -5.38
N ASN A 105 -16.91 21.60 -4.08
CA ASN A 105 -16.88 22.84 -3.31
C ASN A 105 -15.84 23.83 -3.86
N ASP A 106 -16.18 25.12 -3.91
CA ASP A 106 -15.27 26.19 -4.36
C ASP A 106 -13.93 26.20 -3.58
N ASP A 107 -13.98 25.98 -2.27
CA ASP A 107 -12.80 25.83 -1.40
C ASP A 107 -11.82 24.73 -1.83
N THR A 108 -12.34 23.69 -2.49
CA THR A 108 -11.56 22.55 -2.95
C THR A 108 -11.03 22.80 -4.36
N LEU A 109 -11.84 23.46 -5.20
CA LEU A 109 -11.47 23.90 -6.54
C LEU A 109 -10.37 24.98 -6.50
N ALA A 110 -10.39 25.87 -5.52
CA ALA A 110 -9.35 26.87 -5.26
C ALA A 110 -8.00 26.23 -4.87
N LYS A 111 -8.02 25.04 -4.26
CA LYS A 111 -6.83 24.29 -3.80
C LYS A 111 -6.35 23.24 -4.82
N LYS A 112 -6.91 23.23 -6.04
CA LYS A 112 -6.55 22.25 -7.07
C LYS A 112 -5.08 22.37 -7.49
N SER A 113 -4.47 21.23 -7.81
CA SER A 113 -3.07 21.13 -8.25
C SER A 113 -2.97 20.40 -9.59
N SER A 114 -1.84 20.56 -10.28
CA SER A 114 -1.60 19.80 -11.51
C SER A 114 -1.46 18.31 -11.22
N PHE A 115 -1.86 17.46 -12.17
CA PHE A 115 -1.76 16.00 -12.05
C PHE A 115 -0.34 15.53 -11.68
N ALA A 116 0.69 16.17 -12.24
CA ALA A 116 2.08 15.88 -11.92
C ALA A 116 2.43 16.18 -10.45
N SER A 117 1.96 17.31 -9.92
CA SER A 117 2.16 17.68 -8.50
C SER A 117 1.42 16.72 -7.57
N ALA A 118 0.16 16.40 -7.88
CA ALA A 118 -0.63 15.42 -7.16
C ALA A 118 0.03 14.02 -7.14
N CYS A 119 0.61 13.58 -8.27
CA CYS A 119 1.38 12.33 -8.31
C CYS A 119 2.69 12.42 -7.48
N GLY A 120 3.42 13.54 -7.58
CA GLY A 120 4.67 13.78 -6.85
C GLY A 120 4.50 13.70 -5.34
N SER A 121 3.41 14.28 -4.80
CA SER A 121 3.12 14.24 -3.35
C SER A 121 3.00 12.81 -2.80
N LEU A 122 2.45 11.86 -3.56
CA LEU A 122 2.38 10.46 -3.17
C LEU A 122 3.75 9.77 -3.20
N VAL A 123 4.58 10.09 -4.19
CA VAL A 123 5.95 9.55 -4.28
C VAL A 123 6.78 10.03 -3.09
N GLN A 124 6.72 11.33 -2.79
CA GLN A 124 7.41 11.93 -1.64
C GLN A 124 6.91 11.34 -0.31
N ARG A 125 5.60 11.13 -0.15
CA ARG A 125 5.01 10.46 1.02
C ARG A 125 5.48 9.00 1.16
N LYS A 126 5.59 8.25 0.06
CA LYS A 126 6.14 6.87 0.05
C LYS A 126 7.62 6.85 0.43
N GLN A 127 8.43 7.78 -0.10
CA GLN A 127 9.85 7.91 0.25
C GLN A 127 10.05 8.22 1.74
N ARG A 128 9.30 9.18 2.30
CA ARG A 128 9.34 9.50 3.74
C ARG A 128 8.99 8.30 4.63
N ARG A 129 7.96 7.52 4.25
CA ARG A 129 7.58 6.29 4.98
C ARG A 129 8.64 5.18 4.90
N LYS A 130 9.41 5.11 3.81
CA LYS A 130 10.52 4.16 3.70
C LYS A 130 11.67 4.55 4.62
N ALA A 131 12.07 5.83 4.60
CA ALA A 131 13.17 6.34 5.42
C ALA A 131 12.95 6.14 6.94
N CYS A 132 11.75 6.43 7.45
CA CYS A 132 11.48 6.26 8.89
C CYS A 132 11.44 4.78 9.33
N ASN A 133 11.05 3.86 8.45
CA ASN A 133 10.98 2.43 8.75
C ASN A 133 12.36 1.74 8.73
N GLU A 134 13.35 2.34 8.06
CA GLU A 134 14.75 1.89 8.10
C GLU A 134 15.48 2.40 9.36
N SER A 135 15.00 3.49 9.97
CA SER A 135 15.54 4.00 11.25
C SER A 135 15.07 3.20 12.49
N SER A 136 14.04 2.35 12.36
CA SER A 136 13.45 1.59 13.47
C SER A 136 14.26 0.36 13.92
N THR A 137 15.27 -0.07 13.14
CA THR A 137 16.07 -1.27 13.44
C THR A 137 17.38 -0.95 14.18
N ALA A 138 17.58 0.30 14.61
CA ALA A 138 18.85 0.78 15.18
C ALA A 138 18.83 1.06 16.70
N TYR A 139 17.71 0.85 17.41
CA TYR A 139 17.61 1.10 18.85
C TYR A 139 16.94 -0.05 19.63
N SER A 140 17.69 -1.12 19.88
CA SER A 140 17.37 -2.05 20.97
C SER A 140 18.60 -2.81 21.47
N ALA A 141 19.66 -2.08 21.83
CA ALA A 141 20.91 -2.66 22.35
C ALA A 141 21.70 -1.70 23.26
N THR A 142 21.05 -1.12 24.27
CA THR A 142 21.76 -0.44 25.38
C THR A 142 21.07 -0.71 26.72
N VAL A 143 21.39 -1.85 27.34
CA VAL A 143 21.32 -2.05 28.80
C VAL A 143 22.74 -2.21 29.34
N SER A 144 23.01 -1.64 30.50
CA SER A 144 24.37 -1.32 30.98
C SER A 144 25.21 -2.51 31.48
N SER A 145 26.54 -2.38 31.43
CA SER A 145 27.53 -3.15 32.23
C SER A 145 27.60 -2.63 33.68
N SER A 146 28.28 -3.20 34.69
CA SER A 146 29.28 -4.29 34.86
C SER A 146 29.37 -4.61 36.40
N PRO A 147 30.35 -5.35 36.99
CA PRO A 147 31.36 -6.31 36.50
C PRO A 147 31.39 -7.68 37.28
N MET A 148 32.39 -8.53 37.00
CA MET A 148 32.78 -9.89 37.54
C MET A 148 33.20 -9.97 39.05
N PRO A 149 33.60 -11.14 39.65
CA PRO A 149 33.57 -12.60 39.29
C PRO A 149 32.88 -13.44 40.44
N PRO A 150 33.28 -14.66 40.96
CA PRO A 150 34.10 -15.82 40.50
C PRO A 150 33.52 -17.26 40.75
N ALA A 151 34.28 -18.31 40.37
CA ALA A 151 34.20 -19.76 40.74
C ALA A 151 32.94 -20.57 40.28
N THR A 152 32.99 -21.87 39.95
CA THR A 152 33.99 -22.96 40.13
C THR A 152 34.01 -23.94 38.94
N GLU A 153 34.85 -24.98 39.01
CA GLU A 153 35.27 -25.95 37.96
C GLU A 153 34.22 -27.01 37.53
N ILE A 154 34.42 -27.65 36.37
CA ILE A 154 34.31 -29.11 36.05
C ILE A 154 34.75 -29.37 34.58
N ASP A 155 35.30 -30.57 34.34
CA ASP A 155 36.17 -31.01 33.23
C ASP A 155 35.53 -31.50 31.89
N ASP A 156 36.43 -32.02 31.03
CA ASP A 156 36.28 -32.89 29.83
C ASP A 156 35.94 -32.21 28.47
N GLU A 157 36.84 -32.20 27.47
CA GLU A 157 37.19 -33.25 26.47
C GLU A 157 36.01 -33.66 25.56
N GLU A 158 36.11 -33.79 24.22
CA GLU A 158 37.25 -33.98 23.31
C GLU A 158 36.89 -33.50 21.87
N ALA A 159 37.88 -33.51 20.94
CA ALA A 159 37.76 -33.61 19.47
C ALA A 159 36.96 -32.53 18.67
N MET A 160 37.61 -31.59 17.99
CA MET A 160 38.37 -31.75 16.72
C MET A 160 37.55 -31.92 15.43
N TYR A 161 37.31 -30.81 14.71
CA TYR A 161 37.77 -30.68 13.31
C TYR A 161 37.99 -29.21 12.89
N ARG A 162 38.84 -29.01 11.89
CA ARG A 162 39.43 -27.71 11.55
C ARG A 162 38.61 -26.91 10.52
N ARG A 163 38.30 -25.67 10.89
CA ARG A 163 38.63 -24.43 10.15
C ARG A 163 39.08 -24.59 8.68
N THR A 164 38.26 -24.14 7.73
CA THR A 164 38.73 -23.41 6.55
C THR A 164 37.84 -22.20 6.26
N SER A 165 38.48 -21.02 6.23
CA SER A 165 37.96 -19.84 5.54
C SER A 165 38.12 -20.05 4.04
N ASN A 166 37.23 -19.49 3.22
CA ASN A 166 37.70 -18.84 1.98
C ASN A 166 36.74 -17.77 1.46
N ARG A 167 37.31 -16.59 1.21
CA ARG A 167 36.71 -15.42 0.58
C ARG A 167 37.17 -15.38 -0.89
N ALA A 168 36.23 -15.35 -1.83
CA ALA A 168 36.49 -15.09 -3.25
C ALA A 168 35.32 -14.23 -3.78
N THR A 169 35.50 -12.91 -3.91
CA THR A 169 35.93 -12.18 -5.13
C THR A 169 34.87 -12.15 -6.23
N GLY A 170 34.65 -10.95 -6.80
CA GLY A 170 33.41 -10.63 -7.52
C GLY A 170 33.23 -11.36 -8.85
N ALA A 171 32.04 -11.92 -9.04
CA ALA A 171 31.56 -12.39 -10.34
C ALA A 171 30.60 -11.36 -10.93
N VAL A 172 30.91 -10.86 -12.12
CA VAL A 172 30.03 -9.95 -12.88
C VAL A 172 28.73 -10.69 -13.24
N PRO A 173 27.53 -10.17 -12.94
CA PRO A 173 26.28 -10.85 -13.28
C PRO A 173 26.13 -10.91 -14.81
N LYS A 174 26.02 -12.14 -15.34
CA LYS A 174 25.88 -12.39 -16.77
C LYS A 174 24.54 -11.81 -17.27
N LEU A 175 24.58 -10.78 -18.11
CA LEU A 175 23.37 -10.21 -18.68
C LEU A 175 22.62 -11.25 -19.54
N PRO A 176 21.28 -11.31 -19.46
CA PRO A 176 20.48 -12.27 -20.20
C PRO A 176 20.47 -11.96 -21.70
N LYS A 177 20.38 -13.01 -22.52
CA LYS A 177 20.63 -12.97 -23.99
C LYS A 177 19.73 -12.04 -24.81
N TRP A 178 18.64 -11.52 -24.24
CA TRP A 178 17.74 -10.56 -24.89
C TRP A 178 18.24 -9.10 -24.80
N PHE A 179 19.26 -8.81 -23.98
CA PHE A 179 19.79 -7.47 -23.78
C PHE A 179 20.94 -7.14 -24.76
N LYS A 180 20.69 -7.28 -26.07
CA LYS A 180 21.60 -6.78 -27.12
C LYS A 180 21.02 -5.50 -27.72
N MET A 181 21.70 -4.38 -27.49
CA MET A 181 21.36 -3.09 -28.09
C MET A 181 21.48 -3.17 -29.62
N GLY A 182 20.52 -2.58 -30.33
CA GLY A 182 20.65 -2.30 -31.77
C GLY A 182 21.80 -1.34 -32.06
N LYS A 183 22.25 -1.33 -33.31
CA LYS A 183 23.42 -0.59 -33.78
C LYS A 183 23.01 0.67 -34.55
#